data_AF-A0A0L0CTA8-F1
#
_entry.id   AF-A0A0L0CTA8-F1
#
_cell.length_a   1.000
_cell.length_b   1.000
_cell.length_c   1.000
_cell.angle_alpha   90.00
_cell.angle_beta   90.00
_cell.angle_gamma   90.00
#
_symmetry.space_group_name_H-M   'P 1'
#
loop_
_entity.id
_entity.type
_entity.pdbx_description
1 polymer ?
#
loop_
_entity_poly.entity_id
_entity_poly.type
_entity_poly.pdbx_seq_one_letter_code
_entity_poly.pdbx_strand_id
1 'polypeptide(L)'
;MRPKYVQASQGQKEKKRAINDFPKKLCIPYKFFIFYISYCASTDPGKVPRNWGFYVGDDVKRRRYCKICNVWKPDRTHHCSACNRCVLNMDHHCPWINNCVGFFNRRFFIQLLFYGLVCLFIIAVQTFHYIFIDNINAYFDDGFQEKSSFVALEYTYASIVLFLTFVLIFALVPFTKFHLKLISKNSTTIENMDMYSQEYNIYNVGCEDNAKQVFGNNILCWLPAGDGVRWRVSVAHENPV
;
A
#
# COMPACT_ATOMS: atom_id res chain seq x y z
N MET A 1 -32.88 -21.78 -37.74
CA MET A 1 -33.05 -21.80 -36.26
C MET A 1 -32.19 -22.92 -35.69
N ARG A 2 -31.36 -22.68 -34.66
CA ARG A 2 -30.61 -23.77 -34.02
C ARG A 2 -31.56 -24.59 -33.12
N PRO A 3 -31.41 -25.93 -33.05
CA PRO A 3 -32.21 -26.77 -32.16
C PRO A 3 -32.03 -26.37 -30.69
N LYS A 4 -33.12 -26.33 -29.91
CA LYS A 4 -33.13 -25.94 -28.48
C LYS A 4 -32.11 -26.73 -27.62
N TYR A 5 -31.86 -28.00 -27.95
CA TYR A 5 -30.87 -28.84 -27.26
C TYR A 5 -29.40 -28.37 -27.44
N VAL A 6 -29.08 -27.81 -28.61
CA VAL A 6 -27.73 -27.28 -28.90
C VAL A 6 -27.48 -25.99 -28.10
N GLN A 7 -28.51 -25.16 -27.92
CA GLN A 7 -28.43 -23.96 -27.07
C GLN A 7 -28.28 -24.30 -25.58
N ALA A 8 -28.99 -25.32 -25.09
CA ALA A 8 -28.86 -25.80 -23.70
C ALA A 8 -27.46 -26.37 -23.39
N SER A 9 -26.87 -27.14 -24.32
CA SER A 9 -25.51 -27.66 -24.16
C SER A 9 -24.42 -26.59 -24.29
N GLN A 10 -24.61 -25.56 -25.13
CA GLN A 10 -23.73 -24.38 -25.15
C GLN A 10 -23.79 -23.60 -23.83
N GLY A 11 -24.99 -23.37 -23.27
CA GLY A 11 -25.15 -22.68 -21.99
C GLY A 11 -24.52 -23.41 -20.80
N GLN A 12 -24.59 -24.75 -20.77
CA GLN A 12 -23.88 -25.55 -19.77
C GLN A 12 -22.35 -25.52 -19.94
N LYS A 13 -21.85 -25.51 -21.19
CA LYS A 13 -20.41 -25.36 -21.47
C LYS A 13 -19.90 -23.98 -21.07
N GLU A 14 -20.66 -22.92 -21.32
CA GLU A 14 -20.32 -21.56 -20.93
C GLU A 14 -20.34 -21.38 -19.41
N LYS A 15 -21.34 -21.93 -18.70
CA LYS A 15 -21.34 -21.98 -17.23
C LYS A 15 -20.12 -22.72 -16.67
N LYS A 16 -19.80 -23.91 -17.19
CA LYS A 16 -18.60 -24.67 -16.74
C LYS A 16 -17.30 -23.91 -17.03
N ARG A 17 -17.21 -23.22 -18.16
CA ARG A 17 -16.05 -22.37 -18.49
C ARG A 17 -15.94 -21.17 -17.56
N ALA A 18 -17.05 -20.50 -17.26
CA ALA A 18 -17.08 -19.38 -16.31
C ALA A 18 -16.68 -19.80 -14.90
N ILE A 19 -17.14 -20.97 -14.43
CA ILE A 19 -16.77 -21.55 -13.13
C ILE A 19 -15.26 -21.86 -13.09
N ASN A 20 -14.69 -22.41 -14.16
CA ASN A 20 -13.26 -22.76 -14.22
C ASN A 20 -12.33 -21.54 -14.39
N ASP A 21 -12.83 -20.42 -14.95
CA ASP A 21 -12.06 -19.18 -15.14
C ASP A 21 -12.15 -18.22 -13.94
N PHE A 22 -13.19 -18.34 -13.11
CA PHE A 22 -13.37 -17.55 -11.89
C PHE A 22 -12.18 -17.60 -10.91
N PRO A 23 -11.65 -18.77 -10.51
CA PRO A 23 -10.50 -18.85 -9.60
C PRO A 23 -9.24 -18.23 -10.21
N LYS A 24 -9.05 -18.30 -11.54
CA LYS A 24 -7.88 -17.71 -12.23
C LYS A 24 -7.88 -16.18 -12.18
N LYS A 25 -9.06 -15.54 -12.25
CA LYS A 25 -9.20 -14.08 -12.15
C LYS A 25 -9.00 -13.59 -10.71
N LEU A 26 -9.39 -14.40 -9.73
CA LEU A 26 -9.19 -14.11 -8.31
C LEU A 26 -7.70 -14.04 -7.91
N CYS A 27 -6.83 -14.74 -8.65
CA CYS A 27 -5.39 -14.73 -8.41
C CYS A 27 -4.68 -13.44 -8.86
N ILE A 28 -5.32 -12.57 -9.66
CA ILE A 28 -4.65 -11.39 -10.23
C ILE A 28 -4.27 -10.37 -9.13
N PRO A 29 -5.19 -9.93 -8.25
CA PRO A 29 -4.83 -9.01 -7.17
C PRO A 29 -3.80 -9.58 -6.20
N TYR A 30 -3.85 -10.90 -5.96
CA TYR A 30 -2.85 -11.59 -5.14
C TYR A 30 -1.45 -11.52 -5.75
N LYS A 31 -1.32 -11.70 -7.07
CA LYS A 31 -0.03 -11.53 -7.77
C LYS A 31 0.50 -10.10 -7.63
N PHE A 32 -0.36 -9.09 -7.73
CA PHE A 32 0.05 -7.70 -7.48
C PHE A 32 0.45 -7.48 -6.03
N PHE A 33 -0.30 -8.01 -5.06
CA PHE A 33 0.07 -7.94 -3.65
C PHE A 33 1.47 -8.52 -3.39
N ILE A 34 1.74 -9.73 -3.91
CA ILE A 34 3.06 -10.36 -3.80
C ILE A 34 4.14 -9.53 -4.50
N PHE A 35 3.86 -8.99 -5.68
CA PHE A 35 4.79 -8.10 -6.37
C PHE A 35 5.14 -6.88 -5.51
N TYR A 36 4.13 -6.16 -5.00
CA TYR A 36 4.37 -4.92 -4.27
C TYR A 36 4.96 -5.14 -2.88
N ILE A 37 4.62 -6.22 -2.16
CA ILE A 37 5.30 -6.52 -0.90
C ILE A 37 6.79 -6.83 -1.12
N SER A 38 7.11 -7.62 -2.15
CA SER A 38 8.50 -7.92 -2.50
C SER A 38 9.28 -6.66 -2.86
N TYR A 39 8.75 -5.81 -3.74
CA TYR A 39 9.42 -4.56 -4.12
C TYR A 39 9.51 -3.57 -2.97
N CYS A 40 8.49 -3.47 -2.10
CA CYS A 40 8.54 -2.61 -0.93
C CYS A 40 9.64 -3.05 0.04
N ALA A 41 9.77 -4.36 0.25
CA ALA A 41 10.77 -4.96 1.14
C ALA A 41 12.19 -4.89 0.55
N SER A 42 12.37 -5.13 -0.75
CA SER A 42 13.70 -5.27 -1.37
C SER A 42 14.26 -3.99 -1.97
N THR A 43 13.44 -2.97 -2.23
CA THR A 43 13.91 -1.70 -2.77
C THR A 43 14.61 -0.90 -1.67
N ASP A 44 15.82 -0.43 -1.95
CA ASP A 44 16.53 0.49 -1.06
C ASP A 44 15.68 1.76 -0.84
N PRO A 45 15.32 2.14 0.40
CA PRO A 45 14.42 3.27 0.64
C PRO A 45 15.03 4.63 0.33
N GLY A 46 16.33 4.70 0.04
CA GLY A 46 17.09 5.92 -0.20
C GLY A 46 18.24 6.05 0.76
N LYS A 47 19.43 6.36 0.22
CA LYS A 47 20.67 6.57 0.95
C LYS A 47 21.25 7.94 0.62
N VAL A 48 21.84 8.59 1.62
CA VAL A 48 22.56 9.85 1.43
C VAL A 48 23.69 9.67 0.41
N PRO A 49 23.80 10.54 -0.62
CA PRO A 49 24.89 10.49 -1.60
C PRO A 49 26.28 10.59 -0.96
N ARG A 50 27.28 9.89 -1.54
CA ARG A 50 28.64 9.75 -0.96
C ARG A 50 29.40 11.06 -0.76
N ASN A 51 29.03 12.12 -1.47
CA ASN A 51 29.63 13.46 -1.35
C ASN A 51 28.57 14.53 -1.03
N TRP A 52 27.53 14.15 -0.28
CA TRP A 52 26.53 15.13 0.14
C TRP A 52 27.13 16.13 1.12
N GLY A 53 26.97 17.41 0.80
CA GLY A 53 27.40 18.53 1.61
C GLY A 53 26.61 19.78 1.22
N PHE A 54 26.92 20.89 1.87
CA PHE A 54 26.34 22.20 1.57
C PHE A 54 27.33 23.00 0.71
N TYR A 55 26.82 23.74 -0.26
CA TYR A 55 27.64 24.67 -1.05
C TYR A 55 27.73 26.02 -0.34
N VAL A 56 28.77 26.80 -0.66
CA VAL A 56 28.87 28.19 -0.21
C VAL A 56 27.68 28.97 -0.79
N GLY A 57 26.85 29.57 0.09
CA GLY A 57 25.59 30.22 -0.28
C GLY A 57 24.31 29.47 0.15
N ASP A 58 24.40 28.25 0.69
CA ASP A 58 23.27 27.50 1.29
C ASP A 58 22.95 27.97 2.74
N ASP A 59 23.12 29.25 3.05
CA ASP A 59 23.08 29.75 4.45
C ASP A 59 21.67 29.71 5.06
N VAL A 60 20.64 29.63 4.22
CA VAL A 60 19.23 29.55 4.63
C VAL A 60 18.78 28.11 4.95
N LYS A 61 19.55 27.08 4.57
CA LYS A 61 19.14 25.67 4.79
C LYS A 61 19.50 25.20 6.18
N ARG A 62 18.56 24.49 6.83
CA ARG A 62 18.77 23.90 8.16
C ARG A 62 19.82 22.79 8.09
N ARG A 63 21.04 23.09 8.52
CA ARG A 63 22.16 22.13 8.54
C ARG A 63 21.96 21.10 9.66
N ARG A 64 21.43 19.93 9.32
CA ARG A 64 21.29 18.80 10.27
C ARG A 64 22.41 17.79 10.03
N TYR A 65 23.05 17.31 11.10
CA TYR A 65 24.13 16.32 11.03
C TYR A 65 23.72 14.99 11.66
N CYS A 66 24.17 13.87 11.10
CA CYS A 66 24.08 12.55 11.74
C CYS A 66 25.43 12.17 12.33
N LYS A 67 25.55 12.17 13.66
CA LYS A 67 26.77 11.75 14.35
C LYS A 67 27.11 10.27 14.14
N ILE A 68 26.09 9.41 14.04
CA ILE A 68 26.25 7.95 13.89
C ILE A 68 26.77 7.62 12.48
N CYS A 69 26.18 8.21 11.44
CA CYS A 69 26.57 7.94 10.06
C CYS A 69 27.72 8.83 9.56
N ASN A 70 28.13 9.83 10.33
CA ASN A 70 29.14 10.82 9.96
C ASN A 70 28.83 11.53 8.62
N VAL A 71 27.58 11.93 8.43
CA VAL A 71 27.11 12.64 7.22
C VAL A 71 26.20 13.80 7.56
N TRP A 72 26.26 14.85 6.75
CA TRP A 72 25.22 15.86 6.70
C TRP A 72 23.92 15.21 6.21
N LYS A 73 22.79 15.54 6.83
CA LYS A 73 21.48 15.03 6.44
C LYS A 73 20.90 15.98 5.39
N PRO A 74 20.58 15.50 4.19
CA PRO A 74 19.68 16.21 3.30
C PRO A 74 18.35 16.51 3.99
N ASP A 75 17.57 17.41 3.40
CA ASP A 75 16.23 17.69 3.88
C ASP A 75 15.39 16.41 3.92
N ARG A 76 14.49 16.33 4.90
CA ARG A 76 13.58 15.19 5.12
C ARG A 76 14.28 13.83 5.37
N THR A 77 15.60 13.83 5.55
CA THR A 77 16.39 12.63 5.87
C THR A 77 16.45 12.38 7.38
N HIS A 78 16.25 11.13 7.81
CA HIS A 78 16.34 10.73 9.21
C HIS A 78 17.20 9.47 9.38
N HIS A 79 17.82 9.32 10.55
CA HIS A 79 18.59 8.11 10.88
C HIS A 79 17.62 7.06 11.45
N CYS A 80 17.59 5.89 10.84
CA CYS A 80 16.88 4.74 11.38
C CYS A 80 17.89 3.84 12.11
N SER A 81 17.67 3.62 13.41
CA SER A 81 18.49 2.72 14.22
C SER A 81 18.37 1.26 13.78
N ALA A 82 17.15 0.80 13.44
CA ALA A 82 16.92 -0.57 12.97
C ALA A 82 17.64 -0.87 11.65
N CYS A 83 17.65 0.08 10.70
CA CYS A 83 18.42 -0.04 9.45
C CYS A 83 19.89 0.40 9.59
N ASN A 84 20.28 0.93 10.75
CA ASN A 84 21.57 1.52 11.07
C ASN A 84 22.13 2.48 9.99
N ARG A 85 21.27 3.35 9.44
CA ARG A 85 21.64 4.29 8.37
C ARG A 85 20.70 5.48 8.27
N CYS A 86 21.16 6.55 7.61
CA CYS A 86 20.29 7.64 7.18
C CYS A 86 19.47 7.25 5.95
N VAL A 87 18.16 7.48 6.02
CA VAL A 87 17.18 7.18 4.98
C VAL A 87 16.60 8.48 4.41
N LEU A 88 16.66 8.64 3.09
CA LEU A 88 16.11 9.81 2.39
C LEU A 88 14.58 9.81 2.48
N ASN A 89 13.99 10.99 2.70
CA ASN A 89 12.55 11.18 2.89
C ASN A 89 11.92 10.11 3.80
N MET A 90 12.57 9.83 4.94
CA MET A 90 12.19 8.72 5.80
C MET A 90 10.76 8.95 6.30
N ASP A 91 9.89 7.98 6.03
CA ASP A 91 8.57 7.94 6.61
C ASP A 91 8.64 7.17 7.93
N HIS A 92 8.82 5.86 7.89
CA HIS A 92 8.98 5.06 9.10
C HIS A 92 9.81 3.80 8.84
N HIS A 93 10.21 3.13 9.91
CA HIS A 93 10.67 1.74 9.81
C HIS A 93 9.45 0.83 9.94
N CYS A 94 9.23 -0.05 8.97
CA CYS A 94 8.08 -0.94 8.96
C CYS A 94 8.53 -2.38 9.23
N PRO A 95 8.21 -2.95 10.42
CA PRO A 95 8.61 -4.32 10.75
C PRO A 95 8.01 -5.36 9.79
N TRP A 96 6.82 -5.10 9.24
CA TRP A 96 6.08 -6.02 8.36
C TRP A 96 6.76 -6.29 7.02
N ILE A 97 7.60 -5.36 6.55
CA ILE A 97 8.40 -5.51 5.33
C ILE A 97 9.89 -5.65 5.63
N ASN A 98 10.27 -5.66 6.92
CA ASN A 98 11.65 -5.66 7.40
C ASN A 98 12.55 -4.62 6.69
N ASN A 99 12.00 -3.43 6.45
CA ASN A 99 12.69 -2.35 5.74
C ASN A 99 12.10 -0.99 6.16
N CYS A 100 12.87 0.07 5.93
CA CYS A 100 12.34 1.42 6.01
C CYS A 100 11.45 1.73 4.81
N VAL A 101 10.44 2.56 5.04
CA VAL A 101 9.69 3.26 4.01
C VAL A 101 10.31 4.65 3.86
N GLY A 102 10.85 4.94 2.68
CA GLY A 102 11.53 6.20 2.36
C GLY A 102 11.31 6.61 0.91
N PHE A 103 12.15 7.51 0.41
CA PHE A 103 12.00 8.11 -0.91
C PHE A 103 11.70 7.13 -2.06
N PHE A 104 12.50 6.09 -2.25
CA PHE A 104 12.39 5.24 -3.45
C PHE A 104 11.34 4.12 -3.36
N ASN A 105 10.90 3.74 -2.16
CA ASN A 105 9.97 2.64 -1.95
C ASN A 105 8.62 3.07 -1.33
N ARG A 106 8.43 4.35 -0.97
CA ARG A 106 7.15 4.87 -0.47
C ARG A 106 5.99 4.58 -1.41
N ARG A 107 6.19 4.63 -2.73
CA ARG A 107 5.17 4.21 -3.71
C ARG A 107 4.72 2.77 -3.46
N PHE A 108 5.68 1.83 -3.39
CA PHE A 108 5.42 0.40 -3.24
C PHE A 108 4.68 0.11 -1.95
N PHE A 109 4.97 0.87 -0.90
CA PHE A 109 4.22 0.81 0.34
C PHE A 109 2.74 1.20 0.15
N ILE A 110 2.43 2.27 -0.59
CA ILE A 110 1.04 2.66 -0.86
C ILE A 110 0.32 1.65 -1.74
N GLN A 111 1.01 1.09 -2.76
CA GLN A 111 0.42 0.02 -3.58
C GLN A 111 0.19 -1.26 -2.76
N LEU A 112 1.12 -1.61 -1.87
CA LEU A 112 0.97 -2.73 -0.94
C LEU A 112 -0.30 -2.58 -0.09
N LEU A 113 -0.54 -1.39 0.47
CA LEU A 113 -1.76 -1.11 1.24
C LEU A 113 -3.02 -1.26 0.38
N PHE A 114 -3.01 -0.71 -0.84
CA PHE A 114 -4.14 -0.80 -1.76
C PHE A 114 -4.46 -2.25 -2.15
N TYR A 115 -3.48 -2.99 -2.66
CA TYR A 115 -3.68 -4.39 -3.08
C TYR A 115 -3.95 -5.31 -1.89
N GLY A 116 -3.41 -5.01 -0.70
CA GLY A 116 -3.75 -5.71 0.53
C GLY A 116 -5.24 -5.56 0.88
N LEU A 117 -5.78 -4.34 0.80
CA LEU A 117 -7.21 -4.08 1.00
C LEU A 117 -8.08 -4.76 -0.07
N VAL A 118 -7.65 -4.76 -1.35
CA VAL A 118 -8.36 -5.48 -2.43
C VAL A 118 -8.38 -6.99 -2.16
N CYS A 119 -7.25 -7.58 -1.75
CA CYS A 119 -7.18 -8.99 -1.39
C CYS A 119 -8.10 -9.32 -0.21
N LEU A 120 -8.09 -8.50 0.85
CA LEU A 120 -8.96 -8.70 2.02
C LEU A 120 -10.44 -8.56 1.65
N PHE A 121 -10.81 -7.59 0.82
CA PHE A 121 -12.18 -7.44 0.35
C PHE A 121 -12.64 -8.67 -0.44
N ILE A 122 -11.80 -9.19 -1.34
CA ILE A 122 -12.09 -10.41 -2.08
C ILE A 122 -12.27 -11.60 -1.14
N ILE A 123 -11.36 -11.79 -0.18
CA ILE A 123 -11.47 -12.86 0.81
C ILE A 123 -12.79 -12.74 1.59
N ALA A 124 -13.13 -11.54 2.08
CA ALA A 124 -14.37 -11.30 2.81
C ALA A 124 -15.62 -11.67 2.00
N VAL A 125 -15.68 -11.24 0.73
CA VAL A 125 -16.82 -11.54 -0.15
C VAL A 125 -16.93 -13.04 -0.43
N GLN A 126 -15.82 -13.72 -0.72
CA GLN A 126 -15.81 -15.16 -1.02
C GLN A 126 -16.19 -15.98 0.20
N THR A 127 -15.60 -15.66 1.36
CA THR A 127 -15.90 -16.37 2.61
C THR A 127 -17.33 -16.11 3.06
N PHE A 128 -17.85 -14.89 2.90
CA PHE A 128 -19.26 -14.58 3.15
C PHE A 128 -20.19 -15.37 2.21
N HIS A 129 -19.88 -15.40 0.91
CA HIS A 129 -20.67 -16.18 -0.06
C HIS A 129 -20.72 -17.66 0.33
N TYR A 130 -19.58 -18.25 0.67
CA TYR A 130 -19.46 -19.65 1.10
C TYR A 130 -20.28 -19.94 2.36
N ILE A 131 -20.18 -19.08 3.38
CA ILE A 131 -20.86 -19.30 4.67
C ILE A 131 -22.37 -19.12 4.55
N PHE A 132 -22.83 -18.09 3.83
CA PHE A 132 -24.24 -17.69 3.86
C PHE A 132 -25.02 -18.15 2.63
N ILE A 133 -24.52 -17.88 1.43
CA ILE A 133 -25.29 -18.12 0.20
C ILE A 133 -25.33 -19.60 -0.13
N ASP A 134 -24.16 -20.24 -0.16
CA ASP A 134 -24.07 -21.67 -0.48
C ASP A 134 -24.75 -22.51 0.62
N ASN A 135 -24.69 -22.06 1.88
CA ASN A 135 -25.35 -22.74 2.97
C ASN A 135 -26.89 -22.62 2.93
N ILE A 136 -27.42 -21.43 2.63
CA ILE A 136 -28.86 -21.22 2.49
C ILE A 136 -29.39 -22.06 1.32
N ASN A 137 -28.68 -22.07 0.19
CA ASN A 137 -29.08 -22.88 -0.96
C ASN A 137 -29.08 -24.38 -0.64
N ALA A 138 -28.04 -24.89 0.02
CA ALA A 138 -27.99 -26.29 0.46
C ALA A 138 -29.12 -26.64 1.42
N TYR A 139 -29.51 -25.73 2.32
CA TYR A 139 -30.64 -25.94 3.23
C TYR A 139 -31.98 -26.05 2.48
N PHE A 140 -32.18 -25.25 1.43
CA PHE A 140 -33.40 -25.29 0.62
C PHE A 140 -33.45 -26.51 -0.33
N ASP A 141 -32.30 -26.94 -0.87
CA ASP A 141 -32.23 -28.05 -1.82
C ASP A 141 -32.27 -29.42 -1.12
N ASP A 142 -31.52 -29.60 -0.04
CA ASP A 142 -31.32 -30.92 0.61
C ASP A 142 -32.11 -31.10 1.93
N GLY A 143 -32.79 -30.05 2.41
CA GLY A 143 -33.49 -30.03 3.69
C GLY A 143 -32.56 -30.01 4.92
N PHE A 144 -33.12 -30.22 6.12
CA PHE A 144 -32.31 -30.29 7.35
C PHE A 144 -31.59 -31.64 7.44
N GLN A 145 -30.39 -31.72 6.88
CA GLN A 145 -29.47 -32.83 7.12
C GLN A 145 -28.49 -32.50 8.25
N GLU A 146 -28.22 -33.49 9.10
CA GLU A 146 -27.18 -33.36 10.12
C GLU A 146 -25.82 -33.20 9.42
N LYS A 147 -25.16 -32.07 9.64
CA LYS A 147 -23.84 -31.82 9.06
C LYS A 147 -22.81 -32.73 9.72
N SER A 148 -21.95 -33.37 8.92
CA SER A 148 -20.83 -34.13 9.45
C SER A 148 -19.88 -33.20 10.24
N SER A 149 -19.14 -33.77 11.20
CA SER A 149 -18.16 -33.03 11.99
C SER A 149 -17.10 -32.33 11.14
N PHE A 150 -16.75 -32.89 9.98
CA PHE A 150 -15.84 -32.27 9.01
C PHE A 150 -16.40 -30.98 8.43
N VAL A 151 -17.67 -30.99 8.02
CA VAL A 151 -18.35 -29.80 7.49
C VAL A 151 -18.45 -28.72 8.55
N ALA A 152 -18.80 -29.07 9.80
CA ALA A 152 -18.83 -28.12 10.92
C ALA A 152 -17.47 -27.45 11.16
N LEU A 153 -16.37 -28.21 11.04
CA LEU A 153 -15.01 -27.70 11.17
C LEU A 153 -14.65 -26.72 10.04
N GLU A 154 -15.05 -26.99 8.80
CA GLU A 154 -14.85 -26.08 7.66
C GLU A 154 -15.57 -24.74 7.87
N TYR A 155 -16.83 -24.75 8.33
CA TYR A 155 -17.55 -23.51 8.64
C TYR A 155 -16.93 -22.73 9.80
N THR A 156 -16.44 -23.44 10.82
CA THR A 156 -15.73 -22.82 11.95
C THR A 156 -14.46 -22.13 11.47
N TYR A 157 -13.66 -22.82 10.64
CA TYR A 157 -12.46 -22.25 10.02
C TYR A 157 -12.79 -21.03 9.15
N ALA A 158 -13.79 -21.14 8.27
CA ALA A 158 -14.23 -20.04 7.42
C ALA A 158 -14.69 -18.83 8.24
N SER A 159 -15.41 -19.05 9.36
CA SER A 159 -15.85 -17.98 10.25
C SER A 159 -14.68 -17.27 10.94
N ILE A 160 -13.65 -18.02 11.36
CA ILE A 160 -12.41 -17.45 11.92
C ILE A 160 -11.69 -16.61 10.86
N VAL A 161 -11.55 -17.12 9.63
CA VAL A 161 -10.94 -16.38 8.51
C VAL A 161 -11.70 -15.08 8.24
N LEU A 162 -13.04 -15.13 8.20
CA LEU A 162 -13.87 -13.94 7.99
C LEU A 162 -13.68 -12.90 9.10
N PHE A 163 -13.70 -13.35 10.37
CA PHE A 163 -13.47 -12.48 11.52
C PHE A 163 -12.09 -11.79 11.45
N LEU A 164 -11.02 -12.55 11.23
CA LEU A 164 -9.66 -11.99 11.10
C LEU A 164 -9.53 -11.04 9.91
N THR A 165 -10.21 -11.35 8.79
CA THR A 165 -10.25 -10.49 7.61
C THR A 165 -10.87 -9.13 7.95
N PHE A 166 -11.99 -9.11 8.68
CA PHE A 166 -12.59 -7.85 9.13
C PHE A 166 -11.67 -7.08 10.07
N VAL A 167 -11.04 -7.73 11.05
CA VAL A 167 -10.07 -7.08 11.96
C VAL A 167 -8.97 -6.38 11.14
N LEU A 168 -8.42 -7.05 10.13
CA LEU A 168 -7.40 -6.46 9.26
C LEU A 168 -7.94 -5.30 8.40
N ILE A 169 -9.16 -5.40 7.86
CA ILE A 169 -9.79 -4.30 7.11
C ILE A 169 -9.97 -3.08 8.02
N PHE A 170 -10.52 -3.27 9.22
CA PHE A 170 -10.72 -2.18 10.19
C PHE A 170 -9.41 -1.53 10.63
N ALA A 171 -8.30 -2.26 10.66
CA ALA A 171 -6.98 -1.69 10.92
C ALA A 171 -6.38 -0.97 9.69
N LEU A 172 -6.43 -1.60 8.51
CA LEU A 172 -5.72 -1.12 7.32
C LEU A 172 -6.44 0.02 6.60
N VAL A 173 -7.77 0.11 6.65
CA VAL A 173 -8.51 1.21 6.03
C VAL A 173 -8.13 2.58 6.62
N PRO A 174 -8.20 2.81 7.95
CA PRO A 174 -7.80 4.09 8.53
C PRO A 174 -6.31 4.36 8.35
N PHE A 175 -5.47 3.33 8.45
CA PHE A 175 -4.03 3.46 8.21
C PHE A 175 -3.73 3.91 6.77
N THR A 176 -4.42 3.33 5.78
CA THR A 176 -4.31 3.74 4.37
C THR A 176 -4.80 5.17 4.17
N LYS A 177 -5.95 5.55 4.75
CA LYS A 177 -6.46 6.92 4.69
C LYS A 177 -5.48 7.93 5.27
N PHE A 178 -4.84 7.58 6.39
CA PHE A 178 -3.81 8.41 7.01
C PHE A 178 -2.63 8.64 6.04
N HIS A 179 -2.09 7.58 5.43
CA HIS A 179 -0.99 7.74 4.48
C HIS A 179 -1.38 8.49 3.20
N LEU A 180 -2.61 8.32 2.69
CA LEU A 180 -3.11 9.10 1.56
C LEU A 180 -3.22 10.59 1.91
N LYS A 181 -3.63 10.94 3.13
CA LYS A 181 -3.62 12.32 3.65
C LYS A 181 -2.20 12.89 3.75
N LEU A 182 -1.21 12.07 4.13
CA LEU A 182 0.18 12.49 4.14
C LEU A 182 0.70 12.79 2.73
N ILE A 183 0.32 11.98 1.74
CA ILE A 183 0.67 12.24 0.33
C ILE A 183 0.01 13.53 -0.14
N SER A 184 -1.28 13.75 0.13
CA SER A 184 -1.97 14.96 -0.32
C SER A 184 -1.37 16.24 0.26
N LYS A 185 -0.73 16.16 1.43
CA LYS A 185 0.01 17.26 2.06
C LYS A 185 1.52 17.26 1.77
N ASN A 186 2.05 16.31 0.99
CA ASN A 186 3.49 16.09 0.84
C ASN A 186 4.26 16.05 2.17
N SER A 187 3.74 15.31 3.15
CA SER A 187 4.36 15.13 4.46
C SER A 187 4.74 13.67 4.69
N THR A 188 5.69 13.41 5.56
CA THR A 188 5.98 12.07 6.12
C THR A 188 5.30 11.88 7.47
N THR A 189 5.25 10.66 7.99
CA THR A 189 4.76 10.42 9.37
C THR A 189 5.62 11.14 10.40
N ILE A 190 6.93 11.25 10.19
CA ILE A 190 7.84 12.00 11.08
C ILE A 190 7.51 13.49 11.06
N GLU A 191 7.34 14.08 9.88
CA GLU A 191 6.97 15.49 9.74
C GLU A 191 5.58 15.76 10.31
N ASN A 192 4.64 14.83 10.15
CA ASN A 192 3.33 14.94 10.76
C ASN A 192 3.35 14.75 12.30
N MET A 193 4.46 14.35 12.92
CA MET A 193 4.59 14.37 14.39
C MET A 193 5.20 15.67 14.91
N ASP A 194 5.76 16.50 14.03
CA ASP A 194 6.35 17.80 14.36
C ASP A 194 5.34 18.92 14.12
N MET A 195 4.90 19.59 15.20
CA MET A 195 3.89 20.65 15.13
C MET A 195 4.30 21.79 14.19
N TYR A 196 5.58 22.17 14.18
CA TYR A 196 6.10 23.20 13.28
C TYR A 196 5.94 22.80 11.81
N SER A 197 6.30 21.56 11.49
CA SER A 197 6.16 21.01 10.13
C SER A 197 4.71 20.84 9.69
N GLN A 198 3.77 20.68 10.64
CA GLN A 198 2.33 20.69 10.34
C GLN A 198 1.81 22.08 9.99
N GLU A 199 2.26 23.12 10.71
CA GLU A 199 1.82 24.51 10.55
C GLU A 199 2.48 25.17 9.32
N TYR A 200 3.77 24.95 9.11
CA TYR A 200 4.59 25.56 8.05
C TYR A 200 5.11 24.50 7.06
N ASN A 201 4.19 23.83 6.37
CA ASN A 201 4.55 22.80 5.39
C ASN A 201 4.95 23.40 4.04
N ILE A 202 6.23 23.77 3.92
CA ILE A 202 6.82 24.34 2.70
C ILE A 202 6.87 23.37 1.52
N TYR A 203 6.74 22.05 1.75
CA TYR A 203 6.82 21.04 0.69
C TYR A 203 5.47 20.79 0.01
N ASN A 204 4.38 21.32 0.56
CA ASN A 204 3.05 21.18 -0.04
C ASN A 204 2.92 22.11 -1.26
N VAL A 205 2.95 21.52 -2.46
CA VAL A 205 2.88 22.23 -3.76
C VAL A 205 1.58 21.95 -4.52
N GLY A 206 0.56 21.44 -3.81
CA GLY A 206 -0.74 21.06 -4.38
C GLY A 206 -0.90 19.55 -4.53
N CYS A 207 -2.11 19.03 -4.28
CA CYS A 207 -2.37 17.59 -4.15
C CYS A 207 -1.87 16.74 -5.33
N GLU A 208 -2.04 17.22 -6.56
CA GLU A 208 -1.61 16.51 -7.77
C GLU A 208 -0.08 16.43 -7.86
N ASP A 209 0.61 17.55 -7.70
CA ASP A 209 2.07 17.62 -7.75
C ASP A 209 2.71 16.88 -6.56
N ASN A 210 2.06 16.90 -5.40
CA ASN A 210 2.46 16.10 -4.24
C ASN A 210 2.35 14.59 -4.54
N ALA A 211 1.28 14.16 -5.21
CA ALA A 211 1.14 12.77 -5.63
C ALA A 211 2.18 12.38 -6.68
N LYS A 212 2.48 13.25 -7.65
CA LYS A 212 3.54 13.04 -8.65
C LYS A 212 4.93 12.91 -8.04
N GLN A 213 5.21 13.54 -6.89
CA GLN A 213 6.48 13.31 -6.19
C GLN A 213 6.62 11.86 -5.67
N VAL A 214 5.51 11.21 -5.29
CA VAL A 214 5.52 9.83 -4.79
C VAL A 214 5.41 8.82 -5.93
N PHE A 215 4.45 9.02 -6.84
CA PHE A 215 4.11 8.07 -7.90
C PHE A 215 4.76 8.38 -9.23
N GLY A 216 5.39 9.54 -9.42
CA GLY A 216 5.90 9.97 -10.72
C GLY A 216 4.86 10.58 -11.65
N ASN A 217 5.37 11.09 -12.78
CA ASN A 217 4.54 11.75 -13.81
C ASN A 217 3.88 10.75 -14.77
N ASN A 218 4.47 9.56 -14.92
CA ASN A 218 4.01 8.57 -15.89
C ASN A 218 3.29 7.44 -15.16
N ILE A 219 1.98 7.31 -15.44
CA ILE A 219 1.11 6.30 -14.83
C ILE A 219 1.54 4.83 -15.15
N LEU A 220 2.37 4.62 -16.16
CA LEU A 220 2.83 3.30 -16.60
C LEU A 220 4.15 2.87 -15.94
N CYS A 221 5.01 3.82 -15.55
CA CYS A 221 6.35 3.52 -14.99
C CYS A 221 6.49 3.89 -13.51
N TRP A 222 5.56 4.68 -12.99
CA TRP A 222 5.42 5.14 -11.60
C TRP A 222 6.74 5.51 -10.88
N LEU A 223 7.76 6.04 -11.57
CA LEU A 223 9.07 6.40 -10.99
C LEU A 223 8.95 7.65 -10.11
N PRO A 224 9.39 7.64 -8.84
CA PRO A 224 9.30 8.83 -7.99
C PRO A 224 10.03 10.00 -8.66
N ALA A 225 9.43 11.18 -8.62
CA ALA A 225 10.03 12.36 -9.22
C ALA A 225 11.07 12.95 -8.27
N GLY A 226 12.30 13.17 -8.77
CA GLY A 226 13.39 13.81 -8.04
C GLY A 226 14.50 12.87 -7.59
N ASP A 227 15.46 13.41 -6.85
CA ASP A 227 16.68 12.73 -6.39
C ASP A 227 16.65 12.37 -4.88
N GLY A 228 15.57 12.75 -4.19
CA GLY A 228 15.37 12.52 -2.75
C GLY A 228 16.18 13.44 -1.84
N VAL A 229 16.92 14.40 -2.42
CA VAL A 229 17.74 15.38 -1.68
C VAL A 229 17.35 16.83 -1.98
N ARG A 230 16.78 17.10 -3.16
CA ARG A 230 16.23 18.39 -3.56
C ARG A 230 14.72 18.31 -3.66
N TRP A 231 14.05 19.32 -3.13
CA TRP A 231 12.59 19.36 -3.03
C TRP A 231 12.06 20.63 -3.66
N ARG A 232 10.97 20.52 -4.42
CA ARG A 232 10.18 21.69 -4.79
C ARG A 232 9.46 22.19 -3.55
N VAL A 233 9.59 23.48 -3.27
CA VAL A 233 8.91 24.16 -2.17
C VAL A 233 7.82 25.09 -2.72
N SER A 234 6.86 25.48 -1.89
CA SER A 234 5.81 26.42 -2.28
C SER A 234 6.37 27.85 -2.39
N VAL A 235 5.96 28.55 -3.46
CA VAL A 235 6.44 29.90 -3.82
C VAL A 235 6.19 30.93 -2.70
N ALA A 236 5.20 30.68 -1.83
CA ALA A 236 4.92 31.51 -0.66
C ALA A 236 6.08 31.59 0.34
N HIS A 237 7.08 30.71 0.25
CA HIS A 237 8.26 30.67 1.11
C HIS A 237 9.59 30.85 0.37
N GLU A 238 9.57 31.18 -0.93
CA GLU A 238 10.81 31.42 -1.69
C GLU A 238 11.49 32.76 -1.37
N ASN A 239 10.81 33.69 -0.69
CA ASN A 239 11.37 34.94 -0.19
C ASN A 239 11.10 35.12 1.31
N PRO A 240 12.01 34.72 2.21
CA PRO A 240 12.08 35.37 3.50
C PRO A 240 12.64 36.78 3.24
N VAL A 241 11.82 37.79 3.49
CA VAL A 241 12.28 39.19 3.60
C VAL A 241 13.37 39.28 4.65
#